data_AF-A0A552V8T0-F1
#
_entry.id   AF-A0A552V8T0-F1
#
_cell.length_a   1.000
_cell.length_b   1.000
_cell.length_c   1.000
_cell.angle_alpha   90.00
_cell.angle_beta   90.00
_cell.angle_gamma   90.00
#
_symmetry.space_group_name_H-M   'P 1'
#
loop_
_entity.id
_entity.type
_entity.pdbx_description
1 polymer ?
#
loop_
_entity_poly.entity_id
_entity_poly.type
_entity_poly.pdbx_seq_one_letter_code
_entity_poly.pdbx_strand_id
1 'polypeptide(L)'
;MKPIDKKEFLLIIIFLANILFITLPYTYKNMMLQKDINNATSNKNVVSVKSDPLKNYKIFNDTILKNQISVISKTASIEDDLLLVQLTCSNTVFESSLFTDDLAKKINNVSINSAFIDNKGNTSITYLLR
;
A
#
# COMPACT_ATOMS: atom_id res chain seq x y z
N MET A 1 -28.55 38.06 -32.33
CA MET A 1 -28.37 37.49 -30.99
C MET A 1 -29.07 38.40 -29.99
N LYS A 2 -29.91 37.86 -29.09
CA LYS A 2 -30.49 38.67 -28.00
C LYS A 2 -29.39 38.97 -26.98
N PRO A 3 -29.26 40.21 -26.49
CA PRO A 3 -28.34 40.53 -25.41
C PRO A 3 -28.76 39.78 -24.14
N ILE A 4 -27.79 39.20 -23.44
CA ILE A 4 -28.01 38.53 -22.15
C ILE A 4 -28.43 39.58 -21.13
N ASP A 5 -29.51 39.30 -20.39
CA ASP A 5 -29.98 40.20 -19.34
C ASP A 5 -28.98 40.20 -18.16
N LYS A 6 -28.79 41.34 -17.50
CA LYS A 6 -27.84 41.49 -16.37
C LYS A 6 -28.14 40.48 -15.24
N LYS A 7 -29.40 40.13 -15.04
CA LYS A 7 -29.81 39.11 -14.05
C LYS A 7 -29.38 37.70 -14.44
N GLU A 8 -29.51 37.34 -15.73
CA GLU A 8 -29.07 36.04 -16.24
C GLU A 8 -27.54 35.93 -16.18
N PHE A 9 -26.83 37.01 -16.50
CA PHE A 9 -25.38 37.07 -16.39
C PHE A 9 -24.87 36.89 -14.95
N LEU A 10 -25.56 37.50 -13.98
CA LEU A 10 -25.23 37.35 -12.56
C LEU A 10 -25.41 35.89 -12.08
N LEU A 11 -26.49 35.23 -12.52
CA LEU A 11 -26.74 33.82 -12.23
C LEU A 11 -25.65 32.91 -12.77
N ILE A 12 -25.18 33.17 -14.00
CA ILE A 12 -24.07 32.41 -14.61
C ILE A 12 -22.78 32.55 -13.78
N ILE A 13 -22.45 33.76 -13.32
CA ILE A 13 -21.27 34.00 -12.48
C ILE A 13 -21.37 33.25 -11.14
N ILE A 14 -22.53 33.32 -10.48
CA ILE A 14 -22.76 32.62 -9.20
C ILE A 14 -22.63 31.10 -9.41
N PHE A 15 -23.14 30.58 -10.52
CA PHE A 15 -23.04 29.16 -10.84
C PHE A 15 -21.59 28.74 -11.09
N LEU A 16 -20.82 29.53 -11.85
CA LEU A 16 -19.41 29.28 -12.09
C LEU A 16 -18.58 29.33 -10.80
N ALA A 17 -18.86 30.30 -9.93
CA ALA A 17 -18.19 30.41 -8.64
C ALA A 17 -18.45 29.17 -7.78
N ASN A 18 -19.69 28.69 -7.71
CA ASN A 18 -20.03 27.47 -6.97
C ASN A 18 -19.29 26.24 -7.52
N ILE A 19 -19.21 26.09 -8.85
CA ILE A 19 -18.43 25.00 -9.46
C ILE A 19 -16.96 25.10 -9.06
N LEU A 20 -16.36 26.30 -9.11
CA LEU A 20 -14.97 26.51 -8.69
C LEU A 20 -14.73 26.18 -7.22
N PHE A 21 -15.62 26.63 -6.32
CA PHE A 21 -15.49 26.40 -4.88
C PHE A 21 -15.59 24.91 -4.52
N ILE A 22 -16.32 24.11 -5.30
CA ILE A 22 -16.42 22.66 -5.09
C ILE A 22 -15.22 21.92 -5.71
N THR A 23 -14.78 22.35 -6.89
CA THR A 23 -13.75 21.63 -7.67
C THR A 23 -12.32 21.91 -7.22
N LEU A 24 -12.01 23.13 -6.77
CA LEU A 24 -10.67 23.52 -6.31
C LEU A 24 -10.16 22.66 -5.14
N PRO A 25 -10.92 22.46 -4.03
CA PRO A 25 -10.48 21.64 -2.91
C PRO A 25 -10.26 20.18 -3.31
N TYR A 26 -11.15 19.64 -4.15
CA TYR A 26 -11.06 18.27 -4.65
C TYR A 26 -9.81 18.06 -5.52
N THR A 27 -9.54 19.00 -6.42
CA THR A 27 -8.36 18.95 -7.30
C THR A 27 -7.07 19.05 -6.49
N TYR A 28 -7.02 19.94 -5.50
CA TYR A 28 -5.86 20.10 -4.62
C TYR A 28 -5.60 18.83 -3.79
N LYS A 29 -6.65 18.22 -3.23
CA LYS A 29 -6.54 16.96 -2.47
C LYS A 29 -6.00 15.81 -3.34
N ASN A 30 -6.47 15.72 -4.59
CA ASN A 30 -5.98 14.72 -5.53
C ASN A 30 -4.52 14.98 -5.97
N MET A 31 -4.12 16.23 -6.16
CA MET A 31 -2.71 16.57 -6.44
C MET A 31 -1.78 16.21 -5.28
N MET A 32 -2.20 16.45 -4.03
CA MET A 32 -1.45 16.03 -2.84
C MET A 32 -1.30 14.50 -2.78
N LEU A 33 -2.39 13.77 -2.98
CA LEU A 33 -2.37 12.30 -3.05
C LEU A 33 -1.43 11.78 -4.15
N GLN A 34 -1.48 12.36 -5.35
CA GLN A 34 -0.55 11.97 -6.42
C GLN A 34 0.91 12.30 -6.07
N LYS A 35 1.16 13.43 -5.42
CA LYS A 35 2.50 13.78 -4.97
C LYS A 35 3.03 12.80 -3.94
N ASP A 36 2.20 12.37 -2.98
CA ASP A 36 2.57 11.37 -1.97
C ASP A 36 2.85 10.00 -2.61
N ILE A 37 2.02 9.58 -3.57
CA ILE A 37 2.23 8.35 -4.35
C ILE A 37 3.53 8.43 -5.15
N ASN A 38 3.77 9.54 -5.84
CA ASN A 38 4.97 9.74 -6.65
C ASN A 38 6.24 9.78 -5.78
N ASN A 39 6.18 10.41 -4.61
CA ASN A 39 7.29 10.42 -3.65
C ASN A 39 7.56 9.01 -3.07
N ALA A 40 6.52 8.26 -2.71
CA ALA A 40 6.66 6.87 -2.28
C ALA A 40 7.28 5.99 -3.38
N THR A 41 6.93 6.26 -4.64
CA THR A 41 7.48 5.54 -5.80
C THR A 41 8.92 5.96 -6.10
N SER A 42 9.26 7.25 -5.97
CA SER A 42 10.61 7.78 -6.19
C SER A 42 11.60 7.37 -5.11
N ASN A 43 11.15 7.00 -3.91
CA ASN A 43 12.00 6.52 -2.83
C ASN A 43 12.36 5.02 -2.95
N LYS A 44 11.85 4.32 -3.99
CA LYS A 44 12.38 3.02 -4.41
C LYS A 44 13.71 3.21 -5.16
N ASN A 45 14.72 3.75 -4.49
CA ASN A 45 16.07 3.36 -4.84
C ASN A 45 16.18 1.89 -4.48
N VAL A 46 16.00 1.01 -5.48
CA VAL A 46 16.31 -0.40 -5.37
C VAL A 46 17.82 -0.47 -5.26
N VAL A 47 18.33 -0.23 -4.07
CA VAL A 47 19.70 -0.57 -3.73
C VAL A 47 19.76 -2.07 -3.96
N SER A 48 20.52 -2.48 -4.96
CA SER A 48 20.92 -3.87 -5.19
C SER A 48 21.84 -4.27 -4.03
N VAL A 49 21.27 -4.35 -2.83
CA VAL A 49 21.88 -5.09 -1.74
C VAL A 49 21.67 -6.53 -2.15
N LYS A 50 22.76 -7.29 -2.24
CA LYS A 50 22.67 -8.75 -2.37
C LYS A 50 21.78 -9.25 -1.23
N SER A 51 20.58 -9.75 -1.55
CA SER A 51 19.74 -10.39 -0.57
C SER A 51 20.42 -11.68 -0.11
N ASP A 52 20.28 -11.99 1.17
CA ASP A 52 20.57 -13.33 1.67
C ASP A 52 19.21 -13.96 2.01
N PRO A 53 18.66 -14.82 1.13
CA PRO A 53 17.36 -15.45 1.33
C PRO A 53 17.26 -16.19 2.66
N LEU A 54 18.34 -16.83 3.13
CA LEU A 54 18.34 -17.56 4.41
C LEU A 54 18.26 -16.59 5.59
N LYS A 55 19.00 -15.48 5.54
CA LYS A 55 18.93 -14.42 6.54
C LYS A 55 17.55 -13.78 6.57
N ASN A 56 16.97 -13.47 5.41
CA ASN A 56 15.63 -12.91 5.28
C ASN A 56 14.57 -13.87 5.83
N TYR A 57 14.70 -15.18 5.59
CA TYR A 57 13.81 -16.19 6.14
C TYR A 57 13.89 -16.26 7.66
N LYS A 58 15.10 -16.16 8.23
CA LYS A 58 15.29 -16.10 9.68
C LYS A 58 14.61 -14.85 10.29
N ILE A 59 14.85 -13.67 9.71
CA ILE A 59 14.23 -12.42 10.16
C ILE A 59 12.69 -12.49 10.09
N PHE A 60 12.16 -13.11 9.04
CA PHE A 60 10.72 -13.34 8.88
C PHE A 60 10.16 -14.19 10.03
N ASN A 61 10.80 -15.31 10.34
CA ASN A 61 10.40 -16.21 11.43
C ASN A 61 10.49 -15.53 12.80
N ASP A 62 11.57 -14.81 13.08
CA ASP A 62 11.74 -14.08 14.33
C ASP A 62 10.66 -13.00 14.49
N THR A 63 10.23 -12.38 13.39
CA THR A 63 9.19 -11.35 13.37
C THR A 63 7.79 -11.95 13.57
N ILE A 64 7.53 -13.16 13.08
CA ILE A 64 6.31 -13.92 13.39
C ILE A 64 6.22 -14.18 14.89
N LEU A 65 7.30 -14.69 15.49
CA LEU A 65 7.36 -15.01 16.91
C LEU A 65 7.18 -13.76 17.79
N LYS A 66 7.87 -12.67 17.45
CA LYS A 66 7.76 -11.39 18.16
C LYS A 66 6.32 -10.84 18.16
N ASN A 67 5.64 -10.90 17.01
CA ASN A 67 4.29 -10.36 16.86
C ASN A 67 3.19 -11.36 17.22
N GLN A 68 3.55 -12.55 17.75
CA GLN A 68 2.62 -13.60 18.18
C GLN A 68 1.57 -13.94 17.11
N ILE A 69 1.98 -14.00 15.85
CA ILE A 69 1.06 -14.27 14.74
C ILE A 69 0.58 -15.71 14.82
N SER A 70 -0.75 -15.89 14.79
CA SER A 70 -1.36 -17.21 14.77
C SER A 70 -1.26 -17.80 13.36
N VAL A 71 -0.17 -18.53 13.12
CA VAL A 71 0.15 -19.13 11.81
C VAL A 71 -0.65 -20.41 11.61
N ILE A 72 -1.41 -20.46 10.52
CA ILE A 72 -2.14 -21.65 10.06
C ILE A 72 -1.26 -22.45 9.10
N SER A 73 -0.67 -21.77 8.11
CA SER A 73 0.25 -22.39 7.16
C SER A 73 1.34 -21.39 6.76
N LYS A 74 2.51 -21.92 6.45
CA LYS A 74 3.65 -21.13 5.97
C LYS A 74 4.47 -21.98 5.01
N THR A 75 4.64 -21.50 3.80
CA THR A 75 5.52 -22.12 2.79
C THR A 75 6.51 -21.07 2.31
N ALA A 76 7.72 -21.52 1.94
CA ALA A 76 8.74 -20.64 1.41
C ALA A 76 9.48 -21.32 0.26
N SER A 77 9.83 -20.53 -0.75
CA SER A 77 10.63 -20.94 -1.89
C SER A 77 11.68 -19.87 -2.21
N ILE A 78 12.80 -20.28 -2.80
CA ILE A 78 13.87 -19.39 -3.23
C ILE A 78 13.95 -19.48 -4.76
N GLU A 79 13.94 -18.35 -5.43
CA GLU A 79 14.02 -18.25 -6.89
C GLU A 79 14.89 -17.02 -7.24
N ASP A 80 16.01 -17.19 -7.95
CA ASP A 80 16.90 -16.09 -8.36
C ASP A 80 17.28 -15.09 -7.25
N ASP A 81 17.79 -15.59 -6.11
CA ASP A 81 18.12 -14.79 -4.91
C ASP A 81 16.91 -14.03 -4.31
N LEU A 82 15.68 -14.38 -4.68
CA LEU A 82 14.43 -13.90 -4.09
C LEU A 82 13.90 -14.94 -3.11
N LEU A 83 13.55 -14.51 -1.90
CA LEU A 83 12.77 -15.35 -0.99
C LEU A 83 11.28 -15.03 -1.16
N LEU A 84 10.51 -16.02 -1.59
CA LEU A 84 9.06 -15.97 -1.66
C LEU A 84 8.50 -16.71 -0.45
N VAL A 85 7.67 -16.04 0.34
CA VAL A 85 7.05 -16.63 1.54
C VAL A 85 5.55 -16.46 1.46
N GLN A 86 4.82 -17.57 1.45
CA GLN A 86 3.37 -17.56 1.60
C GLN A 86 3.02 -17.85 3.06
N LEU A 87 2.27 -16.94 3.67
CA LEU A 87 1.84 -17.02 5.06
C LEU A 87 0.32 -16.95 5.11
N THR A 88 -0.31 -17.95 5.73
CA THR A 88 -1.72 -17.93 6.11
C THR A 88 -1.82 -17.85 7.63
N CYS A 89 -2.55 -16.87 8.14
CA CYS A 89 -2.75 -16.64 9.57
C CYS A 89 -4.22 -16.38 9.90
N SER A 90 -4.61 -16.68 11.15
CA SER A 90 -5.97 -16.38 11.66
C SER A 90 -6.12 -14.92 12.11
N ASN A 91 -5.25 -14.03 11.64
CA ASN A 91 -5.13 -12.67 12.11
C ASN A 91 -6.02 -11.71 11.33
N THR A 92 -6.32 -10.57 11.96
CA THR A 92 -7.02 -9.46 11.31
C THR A 92 -6.12 -8.76 10.29
N VAL A 93 -6.73 -8.02 9.36
CA VAL A 93 -6.02 -7.20 8.36
C VAL A 93 -5.07 -6.19 9.04
N PHE A 94 -5.46 -5.65 10.20
CA PHE A 94 -4.67 -4.68 10.96
C PHE A 94 -3.40 -5.30 11.56
N GLU A 95 -3.49 -6.51 12.11
CA GLU A 95 -2.31 -7.23 12.63
C GLU A 95 -1.36 -7.62 11.48
N SER A 96 -1.92 -7.93 10.32
CA SER A 96 -1.15 -8.25 9.11
C SER A 96 -0.39 -7.02 8.57
N SER A 97 -0.98 -5.82 8.65
CA SER A 97 -0.29 -4.58 8.27
C SER A 97 0.84 -4.23 9.24
N LEU A 98 0.61 -4.37 10.56
CA LEU A 98 1.65 -4.13 11.57
C LEU A 98 2.85 -5.08 11.41
N PHE A 99 2.58 -6.36 11.11
CA PHE A 99 3.61 -7.33 10.80
C PHE A 99 4.42 -6.93 9.57
N THR A 100 3.74 -6.53 8.49
CA THR A 100 4.38 -6.12 7.24
C THR A 100 5.29 -4.91 7.47
N ASP A 101 4.83 -3.92 8.24
CA ASP A 101 5.62 -2.74 8.59
C ASP A 101 6.87 -3.12 9.41
N ASP A 102 6.73 -4.02 10.40
CA ASP A 102 7.85 -4.47 11.21
C ASP A 102 8.86 -5.31 10.41
N LEU A 103 8.38 -6.05 9.40
CA LEU A 103 9.23 -6.79 8.48
C LEU A 103 10.00 -5.83 7.55
N ALA A 104 9.32 -4.81 7.00
CA ALA A 104 9.90 -3.81 6.12
C ALA A 104 10.98 -2.94 6.79
N LYS A 105 10.95 -2.80 8.12
CA LYS A 105 12.03 -2.15 8.89
C LYS A 105 13.31 -2.98 8.99
N LYS A 106 13.25 -4.30 8.78
CA LYS A 106 14.37 -5.23 9.00
C LYS A 106 14.92 -5.85 7.73
N ILE A 107 14.09 -5.98 6.70
CA ILE A 107 14.46 -6.52 5.39
C ILE A 107 14.43 -5.37 4.40
N ASN A 108 15.58 -5.14 3.75
CA ASN A 108 15.69 -4.15 2.69
C ASN A 108 14.90 -4.66 1.49
N ASN A 109 13.70 -4.12 1.26
CA ASN A 109 12.82 -4.43 0.12
C ASN A 109 11.90 -5.65 0.34
N VAL A 110 10.90 -5.43 1.18
CA VAL A 110 9.71 -6.29 1.32
C VAL A 110 8.65 -5.83 0.32
N SER A 111 8.08 -6.77 -0.43
CA SER A 111 6.89 -6.50 -1.24
C SER A 111 5.86 -7.60 -1.08
N ILE A 112 4.59 -7.25 -1.29
CA ILE A 112 3.47 -8.19 -1.28
C ILE A 112 3.13 -8.52 -2.73
N ASN A 113 3.24 -9.80 -3.09
CA ASN A 113 2.83 -10.31 -4.40
C ASN A 113 1.31 -10.48 -4.48
N SER A 114 0.71 -11.00 -3.42
CA SER A 114 -0.74 -11.21 -3.33
C SER A 114 -1.20 -11.23 -1.88
N ALA A 115 -2.44 -10.80 -1.65
CA ALA A 115 -3.11 -10.90 -0.35
C ALA A 115 -4.60 -11.16 -0.55
N PHE A 116 -5.17 -12.10 0.20
CA PHE A 116 -6.61 -12.38 0.20
C PHE A 116 -7.07 -12.91 1.56
N ILE A 117 -8.37 -12.80 1.81
CA ILE A 117 -9.02 -13.31 3.01
C ILE A 117 -9.92 -14.46 2.59
N ASP A 118 -9.81 -15.61 3.26
CA ASP A 118 -10.66 -16.76 2.97
C ASP A 118 -12.06 -16.63 3.62
N ASN A 119 -12.97 -17.55 3.28
CA ASN A 119 -14.34 -17.56 3.81
C ASN A 119 -14.41 -17.83 5.34
N LYS A 120 -13.30 -18.21 5.97
CA LYS A 120 -13.18 -18.41 7.41
C LYS A 120 -12.58 -17.19 8.12
N GLY A 121 -12.28 -16.11 7.38
CA GLY A 121 -11.68 -14.90 7.92
C GLY A 121 -10.16 -14.99 8.09
N ASN A 122 -9.50 -16.02 7.55
CA ASN A 122 -8.05 -16.13 7.61
C ASN A 122 -7.41 -15.29 6.52
N THR A 123 -6.33 -14.61 6.87
CA THR A 123 -5.58 -13.77 5.94
C THR A 123 -4.43 -14.58 5.34
N SER A 124 -4.35 -14.64 4.02
CA SER A 124 -3.25 -15.26 3.27
C SER A 124 -2.48 -14.19 2.50
N ILE A 125 -1.18 -14.10 2.74
CA ILE A 125 -0.28 -13.10 2.13
C ILE A 125 0.94 -13.81 1.54
N THR A 126 1.27 -13.46 0.31
CA THR A 126 2.50 -13.88 -0.35
C THR A 126 3.48 -12.72 -0.38
N TYR A 127 4.60 -12.87 0.33
CA TYR A 127 5.68 -11.90 0.42
C TYR A 127 6.80 -12.23 -0.56
N LEU A 128 7.44 -11.20 -1.10
CA LEU A 128 8.68 -11.26 -1.87
C LEU A 128 9.72 -10.44 -1.09
N LEU A 129 10.79 -11.10 -0.68
CA LEU A 129 11.81 -10.57 0.22
C LEU A 129 13.16 -10.55 -0.50
N ARG A 130 13.67 -9.34 -0.76
CA ARG A 130 14.98 -9.06 -1.39
C ARG A 130 15.96 -8.44 -0.40
#